data_AF-A0A7G9Z040-F1
#
_entry.id   AF-A0A7G9Z040-F1
#
_cell.length_a   1.000
_cell.length_b   1.000
_cell.length_c   1.000
_cell.angle_alpha   90.00
_cell.angle_beta   90.00
_cell.angle_gamma   90.00
#
_symmetry.space_group_name_H-M   'P 1'
#
loop_
_entity.id
_entity.type
_entity.pdbx_description
1 polymer ?
#
loop_
_entity_poly.entity_id
_entity_poly.type
_entity_poly.pdbx_seq_one_letter_code
_entity_poly.pdbx_strand_id
1 'polypeptide(L)'
;MTHTNKDVRESTILQVMDEVENSPFSINRYFKGKETPFGRAQYYLYKKALRERGVEGLHDQRSKGNNLKFTSGMKNFVKSLLENNRSISSSEVQNAIENEFGIAISNTVINDFRRENDLSWIRPTKERQPLNESGASEIAIALALDTGLIDAITDSICLCVQKKRESETFKESVLIQKDNPDLRSKGKFTSEYNQLPQVRESRFKPLEDKVGDKRFASMGIFSLSRESIMRYTLALFSLPLVTANGRVRSIDNPRGNAG
;
A
#
# COMPACT_ATOMS: atom_id res chain seq x y z
N MET A 1 -39.98 -6.53 23.29
CA MET A 1 -40.48 -7.85 23.73
C MET A 1 -39.44 -8.93 23.41
N THR A 2 -38.45 -9.13 24.29
CA THR A 2 -37.35 -10.12 24.12
C THR A 2 -37.12 -10.93 25.41
N HIS A 3 -38.20 -11.23 26.15
CA HIS A 3 -38.12 -11.91 27.46
C HIS A 3 -38.11 -13.44 27.39
N THR A 4 -38.55 -14.06 26.29
CA THR A 4 -38.84 -15.51 26.28
C THR A 4 -37.62 -16.44 26.25
N ASN A 5 -36.46 -16.04 25.74
CA ASN A 5 -35.30 -16.95 25.60
C ASN A 5 -34.38 -16.94 26.84
N LYS A 6 -34.41 -15.86 27.63
CA LYS A 6 -33.58 -15.73 28.84
C LYS A 6 -34.10 -16.62 29.97
N ASP A 7 -35.41 -16.58 30.18
CA ASP A 7 -36.11 -17.29 31.26
C ASP A 7 -36.06 -18.82 31.04
N VAL A 8 -36.11 -19.27 29.78
CA VAL A 8 -35.99 -20.69 29.40
C VAL A 8 -34.58 -21.22 29.66
N ARG A 9 -33.54 -20.44 29.36
CA ARG A 9 -32.15 -20.85 29.62
C ARG A 9 -31.86 -20.93 31.12
N GLU A 10 -32.35 -19.98 31.89
CA GLU A 10 -32.18 -19.96 33.34
C GLU A 10 -32.85 -21.16 34.00
N SER A 11 -34.11 -21.43 33.68
CA SER A 11 -34.84 -22.58 34.22
C SER A 11 -34.17 -23.91 33.84
N THR A 12 -33.66 -24.02 32.62
CA THR A 12 -32.90 -25.20 32.17
C THR A 12 -31.61 -25.39 32.97
N ILE A 13 -30.89 -24.30 33.27
CA ILE A 13 -29.65 -24.37 34.06
C ILE A 13 -29.96 -24.79 35.50
N LEU A 14 -30.96 -24.19 36.13
CA LEU A 14 -31.35 -24.51 37.50
C LEU A 14 -31.85 -25.95 37.63
N GLN A 15 -32.64 -26.43 36.66
CA GLN A 15 -33.11 -27.81 36.62
C GLN A 15 -31.95 -28.81 36.56
N VAL A 16 -31.01 -28.63 35.64
CA VAL A 16 -29.85 -29.53 35.52
C VAL A 16 -28.97 -29.45 36.77
N MET A 17 -28.86 -28.29 37.41
CA MET A 17 -28.11 -28.16 38.66
C MET A 17 -28.76 -28.93 39.82
N ASP A 18 -30.08 -28.83 39.96
CA ASP A 18 -30.83 -29.59 40.96
C ASP A 18 -30.75 -31.11 40.70
N GLU A 19 -30.88 -31.53 39.43
CA GLU A 19 -30.74 -32.94 39.05
C GLU A 19 -29.34 -33.51 39.33
N VAL A 20 -28.28 -32.71 39.20
CA VAL A 20 -26.90 -33.13 39.53
C VAL A 20 -26.72 -33.25 41.04
N GLU A 21 -27.30 -32.34 41.82
CA GLU A 21 -27.16 -32.31 43.29
C GLU A 21 -27.98 -33.40 43.98
N ASN A 22 -29.17 -33.71 43.45
CA ASN A 22 -30.04 -34.78 43.95
C ASN A 22 -29.73 -36.15 43.33
N SER A 23 -28.75 -36.25 42.44
CA SER A 23 -28.37 -37.52 41.83
C SER A 23 -27.51 -38.38 42.78
N PRO A 24 -27.71 -39.71 42.81
CA PRO A 24 -26.81 -40.62 43.52
C PRO A 24 -25.45 -40.79 42.82
N PHE A 25 -25.22 -40.15 41.67
CA PHE A 25 -23.98 -40.26 40.91
C PHE A 25 -22.99 -39.16 41.26
N SER A 26 -21.70 -39.47 41.21
CA SER A 26 -20.67 -38.41 41.24
C SER A 26 -20.83 -37.49 40.04
N ILE A 27 -20.54 -36.20 40.21
CA ILE A 27 -20.65 -35.17 39.16
C ILE A 27 -19.99 -35.63 37.86
N ASN A 28 -18.81 -36.27 37.95
CA ASN A 28 -18.10 -36.77 36.78
C ASN A 28 -18.84 -37.92 36.06
N ARG A 29 -19.47 -38.82 36.83
CA ARG A 29 -20.27 -39.93 36.29
C ARG A 29 -21.59 -39.42 35.68
N TYR A 30 -22.20 -38.41 36.28
CA TYR A 30 -23.42 -37.79 35.78
C TYR A 30 -23.20 -37.18 34.38
N PHE A 31 -22.20 -36.31 34.21
CA PHE A 31 -21.92 -35.64 32.94
C PHE A 31 -21.31 -36.55 31.86
N LYS A 32 -20.84 -37.76 32.23
CA LYS A 32 -20.37 -38.76 31.26
C LYS A 32 -21.50 -39.67 30.76
N GLY A 33 -22.55 -39.85 31.56
CA GLY A 33 -23.64 -40.78 31.29
C GLY A 33 -24.94 -40.15 30.78
N LYS A 34 -25.14 -38.84 30.98
CA LYS A 34 -26.33 -38.10 30.55
C LYS A 34 -25.97 -37.01 29.54
N GLU A 35 -26.79 -36.89 28.50
CA GLU A 35 -26.74 -35.76 27.58
C GLU A 35 -27.33 -34.54 28.29
N THR A 36 -26.53 -33.48 28.40
CA THR A 36 -26.88 -32.27 29.15
C THR A 36 -26.61 -31.04 28.28
N PRO A 37 -27.37 -29.95 28.47
CA PRO A 37 -27.25 -28.74 27.65
C PRO A 37 -25.94 -27.97 27.86
N PHE A 38 -25.15 -28.33 28.88
CA PHE A 38 -23.86 -27.73 29.17
C PHE A 38 -22.92 -28.75 29.83
N GLY A 39 -21.62 -28.59 29.63
CA GLY A 39 -20.62 -29.52 30.14
C GLY A 39 -20.24 -29.30 31.61
N ARG A 40 -19.50 -30.26 32.18
CA ARG A 40 -18.99 -30.22 33.57
C ARG A 40 -18.25 -28.93 33.93
N ALA A 41 -17.48 -28.36 33.01
CA ALA A 41 -16.77 -27.10 33.25
C ALA A 41 -17.74 -25.93 33.47
N GLN A 42 -18.80 -25.86 32.66
CA GLN A 42 -19.86 -24.86 32.78
C GLN A 42 -20.67 -25.05 34.06
N TYR A 43 -20.90 -26.30 34.51
CA TYR A 43 -21.52 -26.58 35.81
C TYR A 43 -20.78 -25.90 36.98
N TYR A 44 -19.44 -26.04 37.06
CA TYR A 44 -18.68 -25.39 38.13
C TYR A 44 -18.70 -23.85 38.03
N LEU A 45 -18.73 -23.31 36.80
CA LEU A 45 -18.86 -21.87 36.58
C LEU A 45 -20.23 -21.35 37.04
N TYR A 46 -21.32 -22.05 36.72
CA TYR A 46 -22.66 -21.69 37.20
C TYR A 46 -22.79 -21.85 38.71
N LYS A 47 -22.23 -22.93 39.29
CA LYS A 47 -22.19 -23.12 40.75
C LYS A 47 -21.43 -22.01 41.47
N LYS A 48 -20.34 -21.52 40.89
CA LYS A 48 -19.61 -20.36 41.42
C LYS A 48 -20.44 -19.08 41.28
N ALA A 49 -21.03 -18.83 40.11
CA ALA A 49 -21.84 -17.64 39.84
C ALA A 49 -23.07 -17.55 40.76
N LEU A 50 -23.76 -18.68 41.01
CA LEU A 50 -24.89 -18.76 41.93
C LEU A 50 -24.49 -18.45 43.37
N ARG A 51 -23.32 -18.92 43.84
CA ARG A 51 -22.83 -18.59 45.19
C ARG A 51 -22.48 -17.12 45.33
N GLU A 52 -21.87 -16.53 44.31
CA GLU A 52 -21.37 -15.15 44.39
C GLU A 52 -22.46 -14.11 44.12
N ARG A 53 -23.39 -14.39 43.21
CA ARG A 53 -24.31 -13.37 42.65
C ARG A 53 -25.75 -13.86 42.56
N GLY A 54 -26.08 -15.04 43.09
CA GLY A 54 -27.40 -15.64 42.98
C GLY A 54 -27.79 -15.94 41.53
N VAL A 55 -29.10 -16.08 41.30
CA VAL A 55 -29.68 -16.42 39.99
C VAL A 55 -29.34 -15.36 38.92
N GLU A 56 -29.24 -14.10 39.34
CA GLU A 56 -28.79 -12.97 38.50
C GLU A 56 -27.40 -13.17 37.88
N GLY A 57 -26.55 -14.01 38.49
CA GLY A 57 -25.24 -14.39 37.99
C GLY A 57 -25.27 -15.29 36.76
N LEU A 58 -26.40 -15.93 36.45
CA LEU A 58 -26.58 -16.81 35.29
C LEU A 58 -26.95 -16.06 33.99
N HIS A 59 -27.36 -14.80 34.12
CA HIS A 59 -27.69 -13.97 32.98
C HIS A 59 -26.46 -13.56 32.16
N ASP A 60 -26.65 -13.45 30.84
CA ASP A 60 -25.61 -12.96 29.95
C ASP A 60 -25.35 -11.47 30.19
N GLN A 61 -24.23 -11.18 30.85
CA GLN A 61 -23.80 -9.82 31.15
C GLN A 61 -23.02 -9.15 30.02
N ARG A 62 -22.87 -9.78 28.83
CA ARG A 62 -22.25 -9.13 27.65
C ARG A 62 -22.94 -7.82 27.26
N SER A 63 -24.23 -7.70 27.57
CA SER A 63 -25.03 -6.47 27.38
C SER A 63 -24.73 -5.35 28.37
N LYS A 64 -24.10 -5.62 29.53
CA LYS A 64 -23.61 -4.60 30.48
C LYS A 64 -22.25 -4.03 30.04
N GLY A 65 -21.93 -4.11 28.75
CA GLY A 65 -20.63 -3.86 28.14
C GLY A 65 -20.10 -2.44 28.36
N ASN A 66 -19.39 -2.25 29.47
CA ASN A 66 -18.64 -1.03 29.79
C ASN A 66 -17.16 -1.10 29.34
N ASN A 67 -16.88 -1.82 28.25
CA ASN A 67 -15.55 -1.89 27.63
C ASN A 67 -15.50 -1.27 26.23
N LEU A 68 -16.52 -0.48 25.85
CA LEU A 68 -16.43 0.31 24.62
C LEU A 68 -15.53 1.51 24.90
N LYS A 69 -14.30 1.47 24.36
CA LYS A 69 -13.40 2.63 24.34
C LYS A 69 -14.08 3.87 23.73
N PHE A 70 -15.08 3.66 22.87
CA PHE A 70 -15.81 4.72 22.19
C PHE A 70 -17.15 5.03 22.89
N THR A 71 -17.07 5.92 23.88
CA THR A 71 -18.18 6.29 24.77
C THR A 71 -19.22 7.18 24.07
N SER A 72 -20.41 7.34 24.66
CA SER A 72 -21.46 8.21 24.13
C SER A 72 -21.01 9.68 23.98
N GLY A 73 -20.19 10.18 24.90
CA GLY A 73 -19.62 11.53 24.83
C GLY A 73 -18.72 11.71 23.60
N MET A 74 -17.83 10.73 23.35
CA MET A 74 -16.98 10.73 22.16
C MET A 74 -17.79 10.61 20.87
N LYS A 75 -18.84 9.77 20.85
CA LYS A 75 -19.74 9.65 19.69
C LYS A 75 -20.40 10.98 19.35
N ASN A 76 -20.90 11.70 20.35
CA ASN A 76 -21.51 13.01 20.14
C ASN A 76 -20.48 14.04 19.64
N PHE A 77 -19.28 14.06 20.20
CA PHE A 77 -18.19 14.91 19.72
C PHE A 77 -17.84 14.64 18.24
N VAL A 78 -17.63 13.37 17.90
CA VAL A 78 -17.33 12.96 16.52
C VAL A 78 -18.48 13.30 15.58
N LYS A 79 -19.73 13.09 16.00
CA LYS A 79 -20.91 13.46 15.22
C LYS A 79 -20.91 14.95 14.88
N SER A 80 -20.77 15.82 15.89
CA SER A 80 -20.72 17.28 15.67
C SER A 80 -19.56 17.70 14.77
N LEU A 81 -18.38 17.10 14.96
CA LEU A 81 -17.19 17.39 14.16
C LEU A 81 -17.38 17.02 12.68
N LEU A 82 -18.01 15.87 12.41
CA LEU A 82 -18.28 15.39 11.06
C LEU A 82 -19.47 16.06 10.40
N GLU A 83 -20.48 16.50 11.16
CA GLU A 83 -21.58 17.31 10.64
C GLU A 83 -21.08 18.66 10.11
N ASN A 84 -20.11 19.27 10.81
CA ASN A 84 -19.50 20.53 10.40
C ASN A 84 -18.52 20.38 9.23
N ASN A 85 -17.75 19.28 9.18
CA ASN A 85 -16.80 19.04 8.10
C ASN A 85 -16.66 17.54 7.78
N ARG A 86 -17.43 17.09 6.80
CA ARG A 86 -17.43 15.69 6.34
C ARG A 86 -16.13 15.28 5.61
N SER A 87 -15.28 16.24 5.24
CA SER A 87 -14.04 16.02 4.51
C SER A 87 -12.83 15.71 5.39
N ILE A 88 -12.95 15.88 6.70
CA ILE A 88 -11.92 15.46 7.67
C ILE A 88 -11.67 13.96 7.51
N SER A 89 -10.43 13.52 7.50
CA SER A 89 -10.03 12.11 7.41
C SER A 89 -10.21 11.38 8.75
N SER A 90 -10.32 10.05 8.73
CA SER A 90 -10.48 9.28 9.97
C SER A 90 -9.28 9.42 10.93
N SER A 91 -8.07 9.59 10.40
CA SER A 91 -6.88 9.86 11.22
C SER A 91 -6.93 11.22 11.91
N GLU A 92 -7.46 12.25 11.23
CA GLU A 92 -7.64 13.57 11.85
C GLU A 92 -8.73 13.53 12.94
N VAL A 93 -9.81 12.77 12.71
CA VAL A 93 -10.83 12.51 13.73
C VAL A 93 -10.22 11.77 14.92
N GLN A 94 -9.37 10.77 14.69
CA GLN A 94 -8.66 10.04 15.74
C GLN A 94 -7.82 11.01 16.59
N ASN A 95 -7.03 11.88 15.96
CA ASN A 95 -6.22 12.88 16.66
C ASN A 95 -7.11 13.85 17.46
N ALA A 96 -8.25 14.27 16.91
CA ALA A 96 -9.19 15.14 17.62
C ALA A 96 -9.77 14.47 18.87
N ILE A 97 -10.12 13.18 18.79
CA ILE A 97 -10.59 12.41 19.95
C ILE A 97 -9.47 12.24 20.97
N GLU A 98 -8.24 11.96 20.54
CA GLU A 98 -7.10 11.81 21.43
C GLU A 98 -6.76 13.11 22.16
N ASN A 99 -6.84 14.25 21.47
CA ASN A 99 -6.62 15.57 22.06
C ASN A 99 -7.71 15.94 23.09
N GLU A 100 -8.97 15.64 22.81
CA GLU A 100 -10.10 16.01 23.68
C GLU A 100 -10.28 15.05 24.86
N PHE A 101 -10.09 13.75 24.65
CA PHE A 101 -10.43 12.70 25.62
C PHE A 101 -9.23 11.89 26.12
N GLY A 102 -8.03 12.10 25.59
CA GLY A 102 -6.82 11.36 25.97
C GLY A 102 -6.85 9.87 25.61
N ILE A 103 -7.75 9.45 24.71
CA ILE A 103 -7.97 8.04 24.37
C ILE A 103 -7.87 7.87 22.85
N ALA A 104 -6.93 7.04 22.41
CA ALA A 104 -6.82 6.65 21.01
C ALA A 104 -7.92 5.64 20.62
N ILE A 105 -8.67 5.99 19.57
CA ILE A 105 -9.68 5.13 18.93
C ILE A 105 -9.16 4.73 17.55
N SER A 106 -9.38 3.47 17.15
CA SER A 106 -8.91 3.02 15.84
C SER A 106 -9.74 3.61 14.70
N ASN A 107 -9.09 3.84 13.55
CA ASN A 107 -9.74 4.27 12.32
C ASN A 107 -10.92 3.38 11.90
N THR A 108 -10.87 2.08 12.19
CA THR A 108 -11.98 1.15 11.90
C THR A 108 -13.25 1.54 12.65
N VAL A 109 -13.15 1.82 13.96
CA VAL A 109 -14.30 2.21 14.79
C VAL A 109 -14.88 3.54 14.31
N ILE A 110 -14.03 4.48 13.89
CA ILE A 110 -14.45 5.77 13.33
C ILE A 110 -15.18 5.57 11.99
N ASN A 111 -14.67 4.70 11.12
CA ASN A 111 -15.29 4.38 9.83
C ASN A 111 -16.63 3.66 9.99
N ASP A 112 -16.74 2.74 10.95
CA ASP A 112 -17.98 2.06 11.27
C ASP A 112 -19.02 3.07 11.80
N PHE A 113 -18.61 3.98 12.69
CA PHE A 113 -19.46 5.06 13.18
C PHE A 113 -19.98 5.98 12.06
N ARG A 114 -19.10 6.34 11.11
CA ARG A 114 -19.50 7.11 9.93
C ARG A 114 -20.58 6.41 9.12
N ARG A 115 -20.44 5.09 8.91
CA ARG A 115 -21.39 4.28 8.16
C ARG A 115 -22.73 4.15 8.89
N GLU A 116 -22.71 4.00 10.21
CA GLU A 116 -23.91 3.88 11.04
C GLU A 116 -24.73 5.18 11.15
N ASN A 117 -24.11 6.34 10.89
CA ASN A 117 -24.72 7.66 11.08
C ASN A 117 -24.85 8.49 9.79
N ASP A 118 -24.67 7.88 8.62
CA ASP A 118 -24.72 8.57 7.31
C ASP A 118 -23.75 9.77 7.18
N LEU A 119 -22.58 9.65 7.82
CA LEU A 119 -21.48 10.63 7.83
C LEU A 119 -20.30 10.15 6.97
N SER A 120 -20.61 9.59 5.80
CA SER A 120 -19.62 9.12 4.85
C SER A 120 -18.65 10.24 4.48
N TRP A 121 -17.38 9.86 4.30
CA TRP A 121 -16.33 10.82 3.98
C TRP A 121 -16.58 11.44 2.61
N ILE A 122 -16.66 12.77 2.58
CA ILE A 122 -16.77 13.53 1.34
C ILE A 122 -15.37 13.96 0.95
N ARG A 123 -14.89 13.47 -0.20
CA ARG A 123 -13.59 13.89 -0.72
C ARG A 123 -13.58 15.41 -0.84
N PRO A 124 -12.66 16.13 -0.16
CA PRO A 124 -12.56 17.57 -0.33
C PRO A 124 -12.32 17.85 -1.81
N THR A 125 -13.15 18.69 -2.39
CA THR A 125 -12.90 19.24 -3.72
C THR A 125 -11.60 20.00 -3.59
N LYS A 126 -10.50 19.47 -4.12
CA LYS A 126 -9.25 20.23 -4.21
C LYS A 126 -9.60 21.51 -4.95
N GLU A 127 -9.59 22.65 -4.25
CA GLU A 127 -9.34 23.91 -4.93
C GLU A 127 -8.08 23.68 -5.75
N ARG A 128 -8.21 23.81 -7.06
CA ARG A 128 -7.04 23.76 -7.94
C ARG A 128 -6.17 24.92 -7.45
N GLN A 129 -5.11 24.60 -6.70
CA GLN A 129 -4.03 25.55 -6.50
C GLN A 129 -3.69 26.08 -7.90
N PRO A 130 -3.61 27.41 -8.10
CA PRO A 130 -3.22 27.94 -9.39
C PRO A 130 -1.93 27.24 -9.77
N LEU A 131 -1.96 26.59 -10.93
CA LEU A 131 -0.80 25.93 -11.48
C LEU A 131 0.25 27.03 -11.60
N ASN A 132 1.28 26.99 -10.75
CA ASN A 132 2.47 27.80 -10.99
C ASN A 132 3.12 27.16 -12.23
N GLU A 133 2.66 27.57 -13.41
CA GLU A 133 3.27 27.26 -14.70
C GLU A 133 4.67 27.88 -14.68
N SER A 134 5.62 27.12 -14.16
CA SER A 134 7.02 27.51 -14.19
C SER A 134 7.48 27.38 -15.64
N GLY A 135 7.44 28.48 -16.39
CA GLY A 135 7.96 28.60 -17.76
C GLY A 135 9.48 28.38 -17.89
N ALA A 136 10.14 27.91 -16.84
CA ALA A 136 11.58 27.70 -16.80
C ALA A 136 12.05 26.64 -17.82
N SER A 137 11.23 25.62 -18.08
CA SER A 137 11.52 24.61 -19.11
C SER A 137 11.46 25.19 -20.51
N GLU A 138 10.45 26.02 -20.78
CA GLU A 138 10.22 26.71 -22.05
C GLU A 138 11.36 27.67 -22.34
N ILE A 139 11.77 28.45 -21.33
CA ILE A 139 12.92 29.36 -21.42
C ILE A 139 14.20 28.56 -21.68
N ALA A 140 14.46 27.46 -20.95
CA ALA A 140 15.65 26.66 -21.15
C ALA A 140 15.73 26.05 -22.56
N ILE A 141 14.60 25.58 -23.10
CA ILE A 141 14.54 25.00 -24.45
C ILE A 141 14.69 26.09 -25.51
N ALA A 142 14.02 27.24 -25.35
CA ALA A 142 14.17 28.38 -26.26
C ALA A 142 15.62 28.85 -26.32
N LEU A 143 16.29 28.97 -25.17
CA LEU A 143 17.71 29.32 -25.11
C LEU A 143 18.60 28.25 -25.74
N ALA A 144 18.33 26.96 -25.51
CA ALA A 144 19.11 25.89 -26.12
C ALA A 144 18.99 25.85 -27.65
N LEU A 145 17.83 26.24 -28.19
CA LEU A 145 17.61 26.38 -29.63
C LEU A 145 18.31 27.62 -30.18
N ASP A 146 18.13 28.78 -29.53
CA ASP A 146 18.69 30.06 -29.97
C ASP A 146 20.23 30.06 -29.93
N THR A 147 20.82 29.44 -28.91
CA THR A 147 22.28 29.31 -28.77
C THR A 147 22.90 28.23 -29.67
N GLY A 148 22.09 27.44 -30.38
CA GLY A 148 22.58 26.31 -31.17
C GLY A 148 23.14 25.16 -30.31
N LEU A 149 22.83 25.11 -29.02
CA LEU A 149 23.31 24.08 -28.10
C LEU A 149 22.88 22.67 -28.57
N ILE A 150 21.66 22.56 -29.10
CA ILE A 150 21.14 21.29 -29.64
C ILE A 150 22.00 20.80 -30.80
N ASP A 151 22.36 21.69 -31.72
CA ASP A 151 23.23 21.37 -32.85
C ASP A 151 24.63 20.98 -32.36
N ALA A 152 25.22 21.76 -31.44
CA ALA A 152 26.53 21.47 -30.88
C ALA A 152 26.60 20.09 -30.19
N ILE A 153 25.56 19.72 -29.43
CA ILE A 153 25.45 18.39 -28.81
C ILE A 153 25.31 17.31 -29.88
N THR A 154 24.45 17.53 -30.87
CA THR A 154 24.22 16.59 -31.98
C THR A 154 25.51 16.33 -32.75
N ASP A 155 26.24 17.38 -33.11
CA ASP A 155 27.51 17.28 -33.83
C ASP A 155 28.59 16.59 -33.00
N SER A 156 28.64 16.87 -31.71
CA SER A 156 29.54 16.18 -30.78
C SER A 156 29.25 14.68 -30.71
N ILE A 157 27.98 14.28 -30.67
CA ILE A 157 27.58 12.87 -30.72
C ILE A 157 27.97 12.24 -32.05
N CYS A 158 27.69 12.90 -33.18
CA CYS A 158 28.08 12.42 -34.50
C CYS A 158 29.59 12.22 -34.62
N LEU A 159 30.39 13.17 -34.12
CA LEU A 159 31.85 13.08 -34.10
C LEU A 159 32.32 11.90 -33.27
N CYS A 160 31.76 11.70 -32.07
CA CYS A 160 32.08 10.55 -31.23
C CYS A 160 31.74 9.21 -31.90
N VAL A 161 30.58 9.12 -32.55
CA VAL A 161 30.18 7.93 -33.31
C VAL A 161 31.14 7.67 -34.45
N GLN A 162 31.54 8.70 -35.20
CA GLN A 162 32.50 8.59 -36.30
C GLN A 162 33.88 8.14 -35.80
N LYS A 163 34.43 8.80 -34.79
CA LYS A 163 35.71 8.40 -34.16
C LYS A 163 35.67 6.95 -33.70
N LYS A 164 34.53 6.51 -33.15
CA LYS A 164 34.38 5.12 -32.73
C LYS A 164 34.34 4.16 -33.93
N ARG A 165 33.66 4.50 -35.04
CA ARG A 165 33.67 3.69 -36.28
C ARG A 165 35.09 3.48 -36.83
N GLU A 166 35.94 4.47 -36.71
CA GLU A 166 37.33 4.44 -37.19
C GLU A 166 38.27 3.65 -36.26
N SER A 167 37.85 3.38 -35.02
CA SER A 167 38.67 2.67 -34.03
C SER A 167 38.80 1.17 -34.30
N GLU A 168 39.94 0.59 -33.89
CA GLU A 168 40.17 -0.86 -33.98
C GLU A 168 39.11 -1.67 -33.20
N THR A 169 38.69 -1.18 -32.03
CA THR A 169 37.61 -1.82 -31.25
C THR A 169 36.30 -1.95 -32.01
N PHE A 170 36.00 -1.05 -32.96
CA PHE A 170 34.80 -1.18 -33.79
C PHE A 170 34.99 -2.26 -34.84
N LYS A 171 36.16 -2.31 -35.50
CA LYS A 171 36.50 -3.34 -36.49
C LYS A 171 36.47 -4.74 -35.87
N GLU A 172 37.08 -4.89 -34.69
CA GLU A 172 37.06 -6.13 -33.91
C GLU A 172 35.63 -6.53 -33.54
N SER A 173 34.78 -5.57 -33.17
CA SER A 173 33.38 -5.86 -32.80
C SER A 173 32.52 -6.40 -33.94
N VAL A 174 32.88 -6.13 -35.21
CA VAL A 174 32.15 -6.65 -36.38
C VAL A 174 32.28 -8.16 -36.46
N LEU A 175 33.40 -8.71 -35.97
CA LEU A 175 33.71 -10.15 -35.94
C LEU A 175 32.96 -10.89 -34.82
N ILE A 176 32.44 -10.16 -33.83
CA ILE A 176 31.63 -10.75 -32.75
C ILE A 176 30.34 -11.30 -33.35
N GLN A 177 30.05 -12.57 -33.08
CA GLN A 177 28.82 -13.21 -33.56
C GLN A 177 27.59 -12.44 -33.08
N LYS A 178 26.58 -12.34 -33.95
CA LYS A 178 25.31 -11.74 -33.59
C LYS A 178 24.71 -12.55 -32.45
N ASP A 179 24.41 -11.85 -31.38
CA ASP A 179 23.67 -12.39 -30.26
C ASP A 179 22.29 -12.87 -30.75
N ASN A 180 22.04 -14.19 -30.74
CA ASN A 180 20.85 -14.82 -31.30
C ASN A 180 19.63 -14.63 -30.38
N PRO A 181 18.65 -13.79 -30.73
CA PRO A 181 17.48 -13.54 -29.89
C PRO A 181 16.59 -14.78 -29.76
N ASP A 182 16.60 -15.64 -30.78
CA ASP A 182 15.72 -16.81 -30.89
C ASP A 182 16.07 -17.93 -29.89
N LEU A 183 17.30 -17.90 -29.35
CA LEU A 183 17.72 -18.77 -28.24
C LEU A 183 17.21 -18.28 -26.87
N ARG A 184 16.48 -17.15 -26.82
CA ARG A 184 16.01 -16.50 -25.58
C ARG A 184 14.51 -16.56 -25.42
N SER A 185 13.93 -17.74 -25.60
CA SER A 185 12.50 -18.02 -25.42
C SER A 185 11.93 -17.66 -24.03
N LYS A 186 12.77 -17.33 -23.04
CA LYS A 186 12.35 -17.03 -21.64
C LYS A 186 12.63 -15.61 -21.13
N GLY A 187 13.10 -14.69 -21.97
CA GLY A 187 13.35 -13.29 -21.57
C GLY A 187 14.57 -13.08 -20.64
N LYS A 188 15.14 -11.87 -20.67
CA LYS A 188 16.40 -11.50 -19.96
C LYS A 188 16.21 -11.03 -18.50
N PHE A 189 14.99 -11.08 -17.98
CA PHE A 189 14.65 -10.51 -16.67
C PHE A 189 14.05 -11.53 -15.70
N THR A 190 14.36 -12.82 -15.87
CA THR A 190 13.98 -13.83 -14.88
C THR A 190 14.89 -13.78 -13.65
N SER A 191 14.37 -14.23 -12.51
CA SER A 191 15.16 -14.38 -11.29
C SER A 191 16.39 -15.27 -11.54
N GLU A 192 16.20 -16.38 -12.28
CA GLU A 192 17.25 -17.34 -12.61
C GLU A 192 18.40 -16.71 -13.41
N TYR A 193 18.10 -15.90 -14.43
CA TYR A 193 19.12 -15.21 -15.23
C TYR A 193 19.97 -14.26 -14.37
N ASN A 194 19.33 -13.53 -13.45
CA ASN A 194 20.00 -12.59 -12.53
C ASN A 194 20.86 -13.29 -11.46
N GLN A 195 20.68 -14.60 -11.26
CA GLN A 195 21.47 -15.40 -10.32
C GLN A 195 22.73 -16.01 -10.94
N LEU A 196 22.86 -16.00 -12.27
CA LEU A 196 24.04 -16.55 -12.95
C LEU A 196 25.32 -15.82 -12.53
N PRO A 197 26.42 -16.54 -12.20
CA PRO A 197 27.69 -15.95 -11.77
C PRO A 197 28.20 -14.87 -12.73
N GLN A 198 28.20 -15.17 -14.04
CA GLN A 198 28.58 -14.23 -15.10
C GLN A 198 27.77 -12.92 -15.11
N VAL A 199 26.48 -12.96 -14.76
CA VAL A 199 25.62 -11.77 -14.71
C VAL A 199 25.88 -10.97 -13.44
N ARG A 200 26.08 -11.64 -12.31
CA ARG A 200 26.40 -10.99 -11.03
C ARG A 200 27.76 -10.29 -11.06
N GLU A 201 28.75 -10.96 -11.62
CA GLU A 201 30.12 -10.43 -11.76
C GLU A 201 30.19 -9.28 -12.76
N SER A 202 29.42 -9.32 -13.86
CA SER A 202 29.39 -8.23 -14.84
C SER A 202 28.52 -7.04 -14.43
N ARG A 203 27.55 -7.21 -13.52
CA ARG A 203 26.59 -6.15 -13.12
C ARG A 203 27.26 -4.87 -12.63
N PHE A 204 28.36 -4.98 -11.91
CA PHE A 204 29.06 -3.84 -11.31
C PHE A 204 30.37 -3.48 -12.02
N LYS A 205 30.70 -4.14 -13.13
CA LYS A 205 31.87 -3.74 -13.92
C LYS A 205 31.71 -2.33 -14.50
N PRO A 206 32.83 -1.63 -14.74
CA PRO A 206 32.86 -0.39 -15.51
C PRO A 206 32.12 -0.53 -16.85
N LEU A 207 31.66 0.59 -17.40
CA LEU A 207 30.88 0.57 -18.65
C LEU A 207 31.73 0.05 -19.81
N GLU A 208 33.01 0.36 -19.80
CA GLU A 208 34.02 -0.03 -20.77
C GLU A 208 34.10 -1.56 -20.89
N ASP A 209 34.17 -2.24 -19.74
CA ASP A 209 34.21 -3.71 -19.64
C ASP A 209 32.88 -4.37 -20.04
N LYS A 210 31.74 -3.70 -19.80
CA LYS A 210 30.41 -4.17 -20.23
C LYS A 210 30.16 -3.98 -21.72
N VAL A 211 30.94 -3.12 -22.36
CA VAL A 211 30.76 -2.70 -23.74
C VAL A 211 31.75 -3.41 -24.67
N GLY A 212 32.88 -3.90 -24.15
CA GLY A 212 33.88 -4.67 -24.91
C GLY A 212 33.32 -5.84 -25.72
N ASP A 213 32.37 -6.59 -25.15
CA ASP A 213 31.76 -7.76 -25.82
C ASP A 213 30.58 -7.40 -26.75
N LYS A 214 30.26 -6.11 -26.92
CA LYS A 214 29.13 -5.69 -27.76
C LYS A 214 29.54 -5.51 -29.20
N ARG A 215 28.73 -6.08 -30.09
CA ARG A 215 28.79 -5.78 -31.52
C ARG A 215 28.30 -4.35 -31.80
N PHE A 216 29.21 -3.38 -31.82
CA PHE A 216 28.88 -1.95 -32.02
C PHE A 216 28.08 -1.70 -33.29
N ALA A 217 28.44 -2.37 -34.40
CA ALA A 217 27.75 -2.24 -35.68
C ALA A 217 26.25 -2.63 -35.62
N SER A 218 25.82 -3.38 -34.61
CA SER A 218 24.41 -3.76 -34.40
C SER A 218 23.63 -2.77 -33.53
N MET A 219 24.31 -1.79 -32.91
CA MET A 219 23.64 -0.78 -32.10
C MET A 219 23.00 0.29 -32.99
N GLY A 220 21.74 0.62 -32.71
CA GLY A 220 20.96 1.56 -33.52
C GLY A 220 21.62 2.94 -33.70
N ILE A 221 22.38 3.42 -32.71
CA ILE A 221 23.07 4.73 -32.81
C ILE A 221 24.03 4.82 -34.00
N PHE A 222 24.65 3.69 -34.40
CA PHE A 222 25.55 3.65 -35.55
C PHE A 222 24.80 3.62 -36.89
N SER A 223 23.49 3.46 -36.91
CA SER A 223 22.68 3.57 -38.14
C SER A 223 21.86 4.86 -38.21
N LEU A 224 21.92 5.73 -37.19
CA LEU A 224 21.18 6.98 -37.17
C LEU A 224 21.87 8.05 -38.02
N SER A 225 21.06 8.84 -38.73
CA SER A 225 21.50 10.08 -39.38
C SER A 225 21.66 11.21 -38.35
N ARG A 226 22.35 12.29 -38.73
CA ARG A 226 22.46 13.50 -37.90
C ARG A 226 21.08 14.03 -37.51
N GLU A 227 20.14 14.09 -38.46
CA GLU A 227 18.77 14.57 -38.24
C GLU A 227 18.02 13.67 -37.25
N SER A 228 18.27 12.36 -37.29
CA SER A 228 17.67 11.42 -36.35
C SER A 228 18.22 11.64 -34.94
N ILE A 229 19.53 11.79 -34.79
CA ILE A 229 20.18 12.11 -33.52
C ILE A 229 19.65 13.44 -32.97
N MET A 230 19.57 14.48 -33.81
CA MET A 230 19.02 15.79 -33.44
C MET A 230 17.60 15.69 -32.92
N ARG A 231 16.73 14.92 -33.59
CA ARG A 231 15.35 14.68 -33.13
C ARG A 231 15.31 14.01 -31.76
N TYR A 232 16.17 13.03 -31.49
CA TYR A 232 16.28 12.41 -30.17
C TYR A 232 16.79 13.39 -29.11
N THR A 233 17.79 14.21 -29.44
CA THR A 233 18.31 15.27 -28.54
C THR A 233 17.21 16.27 -28.19
N LEU A 234 16.46 16.76 -29.19
CA LEU A 234 15.30 17.64 -28.97
C LEU A 234 14.22 16.97 -28.14
N ALA A 235 13.90 15.71 -28.41
CA ALA A 235 12.91 14.97 -27.65
C ALA A 235 13.29 14.90 -26.16
N LEU A 236 14.56 14.58 -25.86
CA LEU A 236 15.10 14.55 -24.49
C LEU A 236 14.97 15.92 -23.80
N PHE A 237 15.36 17.00 -24.49
CA PHE A 237 15.23 18.36 -23.96
C PHE A 237 13.78 18.79 -23.77
N SER A 238 12.85 18.27 -24.57
CA SER A 238 11.40 18.56 -24.47
C SER A 238 10.65 17.69 -23.45
N LEU A 239 11.27 16.64 -22.90
CA LEU A 239 10.65 15.79 -21.88
C LEU A 239 10.06 16.56 -20.69
N PRO A 240 10.71 17.60 -20.15
CA PRO A 240 10.14 18.41 -19.09
C PRO A 240 8.83 19.10 -19.49
N LEU A 241 8.65 19.51 -20.75
CA LEU A 241 7.42 20.11 -21.25
C LEU A 241 6.29 19.07 -21.34
N VAL A 242 6.58 17.91 -21.93
CA VAL A 242 5.59 16.84 -22.10
C VAL A 242 5.20 16.21 -20.75
N THR A 243 6.15 16.11 -19.82
CA THR A 243 5.93 15.52 -18.49
C THR A 243 5.48 16.51 -17.41
N ALA A 244 5.60 17.83 -17.63
CA ALA A 244 5.08 18.85 -16.72
C ALA A 244 3.54 18.94 -16.75
N ASN A 245 2.90 18.56 -17.86
CA ASN A 245 1.44 18.54 -18.00
C ASN A 245 0.73 17.52 -17.08
N GLY A 246 1.48 16.67 -16.36
CA GLY A 246 0.91 15.61 -15.51
C GLY A 246 1.11 15.75 -14.00
N ARG A 247 2.03 16.61 -13.50
CA ARG A 247 2.35 16.65 -12.06
C ARG A 247 2.73 18.04 -11.55
N VAL A 248 1.99 18.47 -10.53
CA VAL A 248 2.29 19.59 -9.63
C VAL A 248 3.75 19.50 -9.17
N ARG A 249 4.52 20.55 -9.41
CA ARG A 249 5.89 20.71 -8.86
C ARG A 249 5.79 21.56 -7.59
N SER A 250 6.27 21.04 -6.45
CA SER A 250 6.69 21.88 -5.32
C SER A 250 8.18 21.62 -5.06
N ILE A 251 8.86 22.62 -4.52
CA ILE A 251 10.30 22.59 -4.19
C ILE A 251 10.63 21.50 -3.16
N ASP A 252 9.63 21.06 -2.37
CA ASP A 252 9.82 20.14 -1.24
C ASP A 252 9.64 18.64 -1.57
N ASN A 253 9.29 18.29 -2.81
CA ASN A 253 9.04 16.88 -3.18
C ASN A 253 10.04 16.38 -4.25
N PRO A 254 11.12 15.66 -3.85
CA PRO A 254 11.96 14.96 -4.81
C PRO A 254 11.17 13.86 -5.52
N ARG A 255 11.35 13.74 -6.84
CA ARG A 255 10.68 12.75 -7.69
C ARG A 255 11.05 11.32 -7.26
N GLY A 256 10.09 10.61 -6.65
CA GLY A 256 10.08 9.15 -6.62
C GLY A 256 9.74 8.60 -8.02
N ASN A 257 10.53 7.61 -8.46
CA ASN A 257 10.51 6.98 -9.79
C ASN A 257 9.10 6.85 -10.40
N ALA A 258 8.96 7.34 -11.63
CA ALA A 258 7.92 6.87 -12.54
C ALA A 258 8.23 5.42 -12.89
N GLY A 259 7.28 4.52 -12.65
CA GLY A 259 7.26 3.17 -13.22
C GLY A 259 6.89 3.20 -14.69
#